data_AF-A0A0G3IIK5-F1
#
_entry.id   AF-A0A0G3IIK5-F1
#
_cell.length_a   1.000
_cell.length_b   1.000
_cell.length_c   1.000
_cell.angle_alpha   90.00
_cell.angle_beta   90.00
_cell.angle_gamma   90.00
#
_symmetry.space_group_name_H-M   'P 1'
#
loop_
_entity.id
_entity.type
_entity.pdbx_description
1 polymer ?
#
loop_
_entity_poly.entity_id
_entity_poly.type
_entity_poly.pdbx_seq_one_letter_code
_entity_poly.pdbx_strand_id
1 'polypeptide(L)' 'MQASMSRKGNCYDNAPIESFWGTLKTELVYSRRFATREQARQAITEYIELFSNRQRIQARLDYLSPAAYTARYFSEKIAA' A
#
# COMPACT_ATOMS: atom_id res chain seq x y z
N MET A 1 -20.50 -10.54 -14.01
CA MET A 1 -19.34 -9.95 -13.30
C MET A 1 -18.19 -9.92 -14.28
N GLN A 2 -17.71 -8.74 -14.69
CA GLN A 2 -16.60 -8.61 -15.65
C GLN A 2 -15.28 -8.57 -14.89
N ALA A 3 -14.35 -9.47 -15.22
CA ALA A 3 -13.03 -9.48 -14.59
C ALA A 3 -12.19 -8.31 -15.10
N SER A 4 -11.59 -7.54 -14.18
CA SER A 4 -10.73 -6.39 -14.47
C SER A 4 -9.23 -6.77 -14.49
N MET A 5 -8.91 -7.97 -14.98
CA MET A 5 -7.52 -8.47 -15.04
C MET A 5 -6.98 -8.34 -16.46
N SER A 6 -5.68 -8.12 -16.59
CA SER A 6 -4.99 -8.20 -17.88
C SER A 6 -5.03 -9.63 -18.44
N ARG A 7 -4.49 -9.81 -19.65
CA ARG A 7 -4.32 -11.14 -20.26
C ARG A 7 -3.56 -12.08 -19.31
N LYS A 8 -3.96 -13.37 -19.33
CA LYS A 8 -3.27 -14.45 -18.60
C LYS A 8 -1.75 -14.38 -18.79
N GLY A 9 -1.02 -14.43 -17.68
CA GLY A 9 0.46 -14.38 -17.66
C GLY A 9 1.06 -12.99 -17.43
N ASN A 10 0.25 -11.94 -17.24
CA ASN A 10 0.77 -10.63 -16.86
C ASN A 10 1.08 -10.55 -15.35
N CYS A 11 2.35 -10.65 -14.97
CA CYS A 11 2.76 -10.54 -13.57
C CYS A 11 2.63 -9.11 -13.01
N TYR A 12 2.61 -8.08 -13.87
CA TYR A 12 2.54 -6.68 -13.42
C TYR A 12 1.23 -6.34 -12.71
N ASP A 13 0.15 -7.09 -12.96
CA ASP A 13 -1.12 -6.91 -12.24
C ASP A 13 -0.95 -7.21 -10.73
N ASN A 14 -0.08 -8.17 -10.37
CA ASN A 14 0.09 -8.64 -8.99
C ASN A 14 1.39 -8.15 -8.33
N ALA A 15 2.44 -7.84 -9.11
CA ALA A 15 3.74 -7.48 -8.58
C ALA A 15 3.72 -6.31 -7.55
N PRO A 16 2.92 -5.23 -7.74
CA PRO A 16 2.88 -4.14 -6.77
C PRO A 16 2.36 -4.57 -5.40
N ILE A 17 1.30 -5.40 -5.37
CA ILE A 17 0.71 -5.84 -4.12
C ILE A 17 1.56 -6.90 -3.43
N GLU A 18 2.25 -7.78 -4.19
CA GLU A 18 3.24 -8.71 -3.64
C GLU A 18 4.40 -8.00 -2.95
N SER A 19 4.95 -6.97 -3.60
CA SER A 19 6.02 -6.15 -3.03
C SER A 19 5.59 -5.47 -1.72
N PHE A 20 4.37 -4.95 -1.69
CA PHE A 20 3.78 -4.38 -0.48
C PHE A 20 3.67 -5.43 0.65
N TRP A 21 3.19 -6.64 0.37
CA TRP A 21 3.09 -7.69 1.38
C TRP A 21 4.45 -8.11 1.94
N GLY A 22 5.48 -8.17 1.11
CA GLY A 22 6.85 -8.43 1.56
C GLY A 22 7.33 -7.36 2.55
N THR A 23 7.09 -6.09 2.24
CA THR A 23 7.46 -4.95 3.09
C THR A 23 6.70 -4.98 4.42
N LEU A 24 5.37 -5.13 4.38
CA LEU A 24 4.53 -5.18 5.58
C LEU A 24 4.97 -6.31 6.52
N LYS A 25 5.23 -7.50 5.96
CA LYS A 25 5.65 -8.64 6.80
C LYS A 25 7.01 -8.40 7.43
N THR A 26 7.95 -7.88 6.66
CA THR A 26 9.33 -7.61 7.12
C THR A 26 9.35 -6.56 8.24
N GLU A 27 8.66 -5.44 8.05
CA GLU A 27 8.72 -4.33 8.99
C GLU A 27 7.82 -4.53 10.21
N LEU A 28 6.64 -5.14 10.06
CA LEU A 28 5.64 -5.25 11.15
C LEU A 28 5.48 -6.67 11.68
N VAL A 29 5.27 -7.66 10.81
CA VAL A 29 4.75 -8.98 11.24
C VAL A 29 5.86 -9.86 11.80
N TYR A 30 7.04 -9.88 11.17
CA TYR A 30 8.14 -10.73 11.61
C TYR A 30 8.83 -10.22 12.88
N SER A 31 8.74 -8.91 13.15
CA SER A 31 9.33 -8.27 14.33
C SER A 31 8.43 -8.29 15.56
N ARG A 32 7.16 -8.75 15.45
CA ARG A 32 6.17 -8.67 16.54
C ARG A 32 5.46 -10.01 16.76
N ARG A 33 5.13 -10.29 18.02
CA ARG A 33 4.23 -11.38 18.42
C ARG A 33 2.92 -10.78 18.91
N PHE A 34 1.81 -11.19 18.32
CA PHE A 34 0.47 -10.75 18.72
C PHE A 34 -0.16 -11.80 19.62
N ALA A 35 -0.72 -11.37 20.75
CA ALA A 35 -1.40 -12.29 21.67
C ALA A 35 -2.78 -12.70 21.13
N THR A 36 -3.42 -11.81 20.36
CA THR A 36 -4.75 -12.04 19.79
C THR A 36 -4.82 -11.63 18.33
N ARG A 37 -5.81 -12.18 17.61
CA ARG A 37 -6.10 -11.80 16.22
C ARG A 37 -6.52 -10.33 16.09
N GLU A 38 -7.24 -9.81 17.08
CA GLU A 38 -7.65 -8.40 17.06
C GLU A 38 -6.48 -7.44 17.21
N GLN A 39 -5.49 -7.77 18.04
CA GLN A 39 -4.26 -6.98 18.10
C GLN A 39 -3.52 -6.97 16.75
N ALA A 40 -3.43 -8.13 16.10
CA ALA A 40 -2.82 -8.21 14.77
C ALA A 40 -3.60 -7.38 13.73
N ARG A 41 -4.94 -7.48 13.73
CA ARG A 41 -5.81 -6.67 12.86
C ARG A 41 -5.57 -5.18 13.08
N GLN A 42 -5.61 -4.71 14.32
CA GLN A 42 -5.40 -3.30 14.64
C GLN A 42 -4.03 -2.80 14.17
N ALA A 43 -2.96 -3.55 14.50
CA ALA A 43 -1.61 -3.16 14.11
C ALA A 43 -1.42 -3.13 12.58
N ILE A 44 -2.00 -4.10 11.86
CA ILE A 44 -1.97 -4.13 10.40
C ILE A 44 -2.76 -2.94 9.84
N THR A 45 -3.98 -2.69 10.30
CA THR A 45 -4.80 -1.56 9.84
C THR A 45 -4.08 -0.24 10.08
N GLU A 46 -3.52 -0.03 11.26
CA GLU A 46 -2.77 1.18 11.60
C GLU A 46 -1.54 1.36 10.69
N TYR A 47 -0.78 0.28 10.47
CA TYR A 47 0.38 0.31 9.58
C TYR A 47 -0.01 0.67 8.14
N ILE A 48 -1.14 0.17 7.64
CA ILE A 48 -1.60 0.48 6.28
C ILE A 48 -2.09 1.93 6.19
N GLU A 49 -3.03 2.29 7.06
CA GLU A 49 -3.75 3.57 6.97
C GLU A 49 -2.89 4.77 7.35
N LEU A 50 -2.14 4.65 8.45
CA LEU A 50 -1.38 5.78 8.98
C LEU A 50 0.03 5.77 8.41
N PHE A 51 0.76 4.68 8.58
CA PHE A 51 2.16 4.66 8.22
C PHE A 51 2.37 4.58 6.70
N SER A 52 1.88 3.51 6.07
CA SER A 52 2.10 3.25 4.64
C SER A 52 1.46 4.31 3.76
N ASN A 53 0.16 4.60 3.95
CA ASN A 53 -0.57 5.49 3.06
C ASN A 53 -0.29 6.97 3.33
N ARG A 54 -0.26 7.41 4.60
CA ARG A 54 -0.22 8.84 4.94
C ARG A 54 1.18 9.36 5.24
N GLN A 55 2.07 8.55 5.81
CA GLN A 55 3.36 9.02 6.33
C GLN A 55 4.57 8.58 5.49
N ARG A 56 4.56 7.39 4.88
CA ARG A 56 5.73 6.85 4.19
C ARG A 56 6.07 7.68 2.96
N ILE A 57 7.22 8.34 3.01
CA ILE A 57 7.79 9.07 1.88
C ILE A 57 8.52 8.11 0.94
N GLN A 58 8.33 8.28 -0.37
CA GLN A 58 9.00 7.47 -1.38
C GLN A 58 9.64 8.37 -2.43
N ALA A 59 10.93 8.16 -2.72
CA ALA A 59 11.65 8.94 -3.73
C ALA A 59 10.98 8.87 -5.12
N ARG A 60 10.41 7.71 -5.47
CA ARG A 60 9.66 7.52 -6.72
C ARG A 60 8.34 8.30 -6.81
N LEU A 61 7.87 8.87 -5.69
CA LEU A 61 6.65 9.68 -5.61
C LEU A 61 7.00 11.15 -5.37
N ASP A 62 8.13 11.63 -5.89
CA ASP A 62 8.65 12.98 -5.66
C ASP A 62 8.77 13.35 -4.18
N TYR A 63 9.19 12.39 -3.36
CA TYR A 63 9.25 12.55 -1.91
C TYR A 63 7.90 12.91 -1.25
N LEU A 64 6.79 12.43 -1.83
CA LEU A 64 5.47 12.49 -1.23
C LEU A 64 5.05 11.14 -0.63
N SER A 65 4.07 11.18 0.27
CA SER A 65 3.36 9.98 0.70
C SER A 65 2.38 9.52 -0.38
N PRO A 66 1.99 8.23 -0.41
CA PRO A 66 1.00 7.74 -1.37
C PRO A 66 -0.31 8.55 -1.38
N ALA A 67 -0.80 8.94 -0.20
CA ALA A 67 -2.00 9.77 -0.10
C ALA A 67 -1.79 11.18 -0.69
N ALA A 68 -0.66 11.83 -0.39
CA ALA A 68 -0.35 13.15 -0.94
C ALA A 68 -0.12 13.13 -2.46
N TYR A 69 0.61 12.13 -2.95
CA TYR A 69 0.82 11.92 -4.39
C TYR A 69 -0.51 11.71 -5.12
N THR A 70 -1.39 10.88 -4.55
CA THR A 70 -2.72 10.60 -5.13
C THR A 70 -3.60 11.86 -5.15
N ALA A 71 -3.60 12.65 -4.07
CA ALA A 71 -4.32 13.91 -4.02
C ALA A 71 -3.83 14.90 -5.09
N ARG A 72 -2.50 15.04 -5.24
CA ARG A 72 -1.89 15.88 -6.28
C ARG A 72 -2.31 15.42 -7.67
N TYR A 73 -2.15 14.13 -7.97
CA TYR A 73 -2.52 13.54 -9.26
C TYR A 73 -3.98 13.83 -9.65
N PHE A 74 -4.92 13.67 -8.70
CA PHE A 74 -6.32 13.96 -8.98
C PHE A 74 -6.61 15.46 -9.14
N SER A 75 -5.95 16.33 -8.36
CA SER A 75 -6.10 17.78 -8.55
C SER A 75 -5.64 18.23 -9.95
N GLU A 76 -4.53 17.70 -10.44
CA GLU A 76 -3.99 17.98 -11.77
C GLU A 76 -4.92 17.46 -12.87
N LYS A 77 -5.49 16.26 -12.68
CA LYS A 77 -6.47 15.68 -13.62
C LYS A 77 -7.79 16.43 -13.68
N ILE A 78 -8.22 17.06 -12.60
CA ILE A 78 -9.44 17.88 -12.58
C ILE A 78 -9.20 19.25 -13.25
N ALA A 79 -7.97 19.77 -13.15
CA ALA A 79 -7.60 21.06 -13.72
C ALA A 79 -7.30 21.02 -15.22
N ALA A 80 -7.13 19.83 -15.81
CA ALA A 80 -6.87 19.59 -17.24
C ALA A 80 -8.16 19.31 -18.01
#